data_AF-A0A1F9C105-F1
#
_entry.id   AF-A0A1F9C105-F1
#
_cell.length_a   1.000
_cell.length_b   1.000
_cell.length_c   1.000
_cell.angle_alpha   90.00
_cell.angle_beta   90.00
_cell.angle_gamma   90.00
#
_symmetry.space_group_name_H-M   'P 1'
#
loop_
_entity.id
_entity.type
_entity.pdbx_description
1 polymer ?
#
loop_
_entity_poly.entity_id
_entity_poly.type
_entity_poly.pdbx_seq_one_letter_code
_entity_poly.pdbx_strand_id
1 'polypeptide(L)'
;KLNSEKERIQKEKEKAELLEKERKKKELNLSSKQDKIKREEAKMFEVKTNKEYQALLSEMESIKESISRDEEEILQMMDEIDELKKNLSKREREMAVVHEKVEAERKSIQEKMAHGDTVWKEQTERREVISKQLEANLVKLYDTLKEKRQGLGVVGAKDETCQGCFVNIPPQMFIEVQKNNALIRCPNCNRILYWEGNGKKK
;
A
#
# COMPACT_ATOMS: atom_id res chain seq x y z
N LYS A 1 -6.82 -3.25 -1.45
CA LYS A 1 -6.40 -3.79 -0.13
C LYS A 1 -6.47 -2.72 0.95
N LEU A 2 -5.72 -1.61 0.85
CA LEU A 2 -5.76 -0.53 1.85
C LEU A 2 -7.12 0.20 1.88
N ASN A 3 -7.64 0.61 0.72
CA ASN A 3 -8.97 1.25 0.63
C ASN A 3 -10.11 0.31 1.04
N SER A 4 -10.05 -0.95 0.64
CA SER A 4 -11.06 -1.96 1.03
C SER A 4 -11.08 -2.20 2.54
N GLU A 5 -9.93 -2.15 3.23
CA GLU A 5 -9.90 -2.30 4.68
C GLU A 5 -10.40 -1.03 5.40
N LYS A 6 -10.11 0.17 4.86
CA LYS A 6 -10.72 1.43 5.35
C LYS A 6 -12.24 1.40 5.27
N GLU A 7 -12.80 0.94 4.15
CA GLU A 7 -14.25 0.80 3.98
C GLU A 7 -14.85 -0.20 4.97
N ARG A 8 -14.15 -1.30 5.27
CA ARG A 8 -14.60 -2.28 6.27
C ARG A 8 -14.61 -1.71 7.69
N ILE A 9 -13.54 -1.01 8.09
CA ILE A 9 -13.47 -0.32 9.38
C ILE A 9 -14.61 0.70 9.49
N GLN A 10 -14.86 1.46 8.42
CA GLN A 10 -15.95 2.43 8.41
C GLN A 10 -17.33 1.78 8.59
N LYS A 11 -17.61 0.68 7.89
CA LYS A 11 -18.86 -0.08 8.06
C LYS A 11 -19.01 -0.68 9.45
N GLU A 12 -17.93 -1.19 10.03
CA GLU A 12 -17.93 -1.73 11.40
C GLU A 12 -18.20 -0.60 12.42
N LYS A 13 -17.65 0.61 12.22
CA LYS A 13 -17.97 1.79 13.06
C LYS A 13 -19.45 2.17 12.97
N GLU A 14 -19.98 2.27 11.77
CA GLU A 14 -21.40 2.59 11.54
C GLU A 14 -22.31 1.55 12.21
N LYS A 15 -21.94 0.26 12.13
CA LYS A 15 -22.66 -0.80 12.85
C LYS A 15 -22.60 -0.62 14.37
N ALA A 16 -21.42 -0.33 14.92
CA ALA A 16 -21.28 -0.09 16.36
C ALA A 16 -22.11 1.10 16.86
N GLU A 17 -22.12 2.21 16.10
CA GLU A 17 -22.93 3.39 16.42
C GLU A 17 -24.44 3.10 16.34
N LEU A 18 -24.86 2.28 15.37
CA LEU A 18 -26.26 1.86 15.25
C LEU A 18 -26.68 1.04 16.48
N LEU A 19 -25.89 0.03 16.85
CA LEU A 19 -26.15 -0.81 18.02
C LEU A 19 -26.17 0.01 19.31
N GLU A 20 -25.29 0.99 19.48
CA GLU A 20 -25.33 1.89 20.64
C GLU A 20 -26.61 2.73 20.71
N LYS A 21 -27.11 3.19 19.56
CA LYS A 21 -28.39 3.93 19.50
C LYS A 21 -29.56 3.02 19.85
N GLU A 22 -29.57 1.78 19.35
CA GLU A 22 -30.60 0.80 19.66
C GLU A 22 -30.60 0.42 21.15
N ARG A 23 -29.42 0.16 21.72
CA ARG A 23 -29.24 -0.11 23.15
C ARG A 23 -29.79 1.02 24.00
N LYS A 24 -29.42 2.28 23.73
CA LYS A 24 -29.93 3.46 24.44
C LYS A 24 -31.45 3.60 24.35
N LYS A 25 -32.03 3.34 23.18
CA LYS A 25 -33.48 3.36 22.99
C LYS A 25 -34.16 2.30 23.86
N LYS A 26 -33.53 1.13 23.98
CA LYS A 26 -34.03 0.03 24.81
C LYS A 26 -33.92 0.30 26.30
N GLU A 27 -32.80 0.88 26.75
CA GLU A 27 -32.61 1.37 28.13
C GLU A 27 -33.69 2.39 28.52
N LEU A 28 -34.05 3.32 27.63
CA LEU A 28 -35.13 4.29 27.85
C LEU A 28 -36.51 3.62 27.97
N ASN A 29 -36.79 2.62 27.12
CA ASN A 29 -38.02 1.85 27.19
C ASN A 29 -38.10 1.03 28.49
N LEU A 30 -36.99 0.40 28.89
CA LEU A 30 -36.86 -0.35 30.14
C LEU A 30 -37.17 0.54 31.35
N SER A 31 -36.57 1.73 31.41
CA SER A 31 -36.84 2.73 32.47
C SER A 31 -38.32 3.11 32.51
N SER A 32 -38.95 3.30 31.33
CA SER A 32 -40.38 3.63 31.25
C SER A 32 -41.28 2.49 31.76
N LYS A 33 -40.91 1.22 31.50
CA LYS A 33 -41.61 0.04 32.02
C LYS A 33 -41.44 -0.08 33.55
N GLN A 34 -40.24 0.16 34.07
CA GLN A 34 -39.97 0.17 35.51
C GLN A 34 -40.78 1.26 36.22
N ASP A 35 -40.92 2.45 35.63
CA ASP A 35 -41.77 3.51 36.18
C ASP A 35 -43.26 3.16 36.10
N LYS A 36 -43.70 2.44 35.05
CA LYS A 36 -45.07 1.94 34.93
C LYS A 36 -45.39 0.97 36.08
N ILE A 37 -44.49 0.03 36.40
CA ILE A 37 -44.64 -0.88 37.55
C ILE A 37 -44.83 -0.10 38.84
N LYS A 38 -43.97 0.89 39.13
CA LYS A 38 -44.08 1.69 40.37
C LYS A 38 -45.44 2.40 40.49
N ARG A 39 -46.00 2.87 39.36
CA ARG A 39 -47.33 3.51 39.34
C ARG A 39 -48.45 2.50 39.56
N GLU A 40 -48.34 1.30 39.01
CA GLU A 40 -49.32 0.23 39.22
C GLU A 40 -49.29 -0.29 40.66
N GLU A 41 -48.10 -0.44 41.24
CA GLU A 41 -47.90 -0.75 42.67
C GLU A 41 -48.58 0.28 43.57
N ALA A 42 -48.45 1.57 43.27
CA ALA A 42 -49.14 2.62 44.02
C ALA A 42 -50.66 2.53 43.89
N LYS A 43 -51.19 2.34 42.68
CA LYS A 43 -52.63 2.19 42.42
C LYS A 43 -53.24 1.00 43.14
N MET A 44 -52.47 -0.08 43.31
CA MET A 44 -52.88 -1.31 43.97
C MET A 44 -53.41 -1.09 45.40
N PHE A 45 -52.93 -0.06 46.11
CA PHE A 45 -53.40 0.34 47.44
C PHE A 45 -54.69 1.16 47.44
N GLU A 46 -55.11 1.69 46.30
CA GLU A 46 -56.30 2.54 46.16
C GLU A 46 -57.53 1.75 45.65
N VAL A 47 -57.30 0.56 45.09
CA VAL A 47 -58.33 -0.27 44.47
C VAL A 47 -59.23 -0.93 45.52
N LYS A 48 -60.56 -0.84 45.31
CA LYS A 48 -61.57 -1.33 46.26
C LYS A 48 -62.16 -2.69 45.88
N THR A 49 -61.98 -3.14 44.64
CA THR A 49 -62.56 -4.41 44.17
C THR A 49 -61.48 -5.46 43.90
N ASN A 50 -61.75 -6.71 44.31
CA ASN A 50 -60.82 -7.82 44.12
C ASN A 50 -60.53 -8.11 42.63
N LYS A 51 -61.49 -7.82 41.75
CA LYS A 51 -61.33 -8.03 40.30
C LYS A 51 -60.32 -7.08 39.68
N GLU A 52 -60.34 -5.80 40.08
CA GLU A 52 -59.37 -4.80 39.62
C GLU A 52 -57.97 -5.08 40.18
N TYR A 53 -57.87 -5.56 41.43
CA TYR A 53 -56.60 -5.96 42.04
C TYR A 53 -55.93 -7.13 41.29
N GLN A 54 -56.70 -8.17 40.97
CA GLN A 54 -56.20 -9.31 40.18
C GLN A 54 -55.77 -8.90 38.76
N ALA A 55 -56.49 -7.97 38.14
CA ALA A 55 -56.12 -7.43 36.83
C ALA A 55 -54.78 -6.68 36.87
N LEU A 56 -54.57 -5.82 37.88
CA LEU A 56 -53.31 -5.11 38.07
C LEU A 56 -52.13 -6.06 38.33
N LEU A 57 -52.33 -7.11 39.15
CA LEU A 57 -51.30 -8.11 39.39
C LEU A 57 -50.85 -8.81 38.10
N SER A 58 -51.80 -9.22 37.26
CA SER A 58 -51.49 -9.88 35.99
C SER A 58 -50.80 -8.92 35.00
N GLU A 59 -51.21 -7.65 34.95
CA GLU A 59 -50.55 -6.64 34.13
C GLU A 59 -49.11 -6.41 34.59
N MET A 60 -48.88 -6.26 35.89
CA MET A 60 -47.55 -6.11 36.47
C MET A 60 -46.65 -7.32 36.19
N GLU A 61 -47.17 -8.55 36.29
CA GLU A 61 -46.42 -9.77 35.99
C GLU A 61 -45.96 -9.78 34.53
N SER A 62 -46.86 -9.44 33.60
CA SER A 62 -46.51 -9.31 32.18
C SER A 62 -45.45 -8.23 31.93
N ILE A 63 -45.52 -7.10 32.63
CA ILE A 63 -44.50 -6.04 32.52
C ILE A 63 -43.17 -6.50 33.10
N LYS A 64 -43.15 -7.22 34.23
CA LYS A 64 -41.93 -7.78 34.84
C LYS A 64 -41.23 -8.77 33.92
N GLU A 65 -41.97 -9.67 33.28
CA GLU A 65 -41.40 -10.54 32.25
C GLU A 65 -40.81 -9.75 31.07
N SER A 66 -41.50 -8.69 30.66
CA SER A 66 -41.04 -7.81 29.58
C SER A 66 -39.75 -7.05 29.95
N ILE A 67 -39.62 -6.62 31.21
CA ILE A 67 -38.41 -6.01 31.76
C ILE A 67 -37.25 -7.01 31.75
N SER A 68 -37.47 -8.22 32.25
CA SER A 68 -36.42 -9.26 32.28
C SER A 68 -35.93 -9.61 30.86
N ARG A 69 -36.82 -9.69 29.88
CA ARG A 69 -36.44 -9.88 28.46
C ARG A 69 -35.64 -8.70 27.92
N ASP A 70 -36.08 -7.46 28.17
CA ASP A 70 -35.36 -6.27 27.74
C ASP A 70 -33.96 -6.18 28.36
N GLU A 71 -33.80 -6.53 29.65
CA GLU A 71 -32.52 -6.56 30.36
C GLU A 71 -31.53 -7.56 29.74
N GLU A 72 -31.99 -8.78 29.46
CA GLU A 72 -31.21 -9.81 28.78
C GLU A 72 -30.76 -9.33 27.39
N GLU A 73 -31.69 -8.74 26.61
CA GLU A 73 -31.36 -8.23 25.29
C GLU A 73 -30.41 -7.01 25.33
N ILE A 74 -30.50 -6.16 26.35
CA ILE A 74 -29.55 -5.05 26.57
C ILE A 74 -28.16 -5.60 26.89
N LEU A 75 -28.05 -6.61 27.75
CA LEU A 75 -26.77 -7.26 28.07
C LEU A 75 -26.13 -7.86 26.82
N GLN A 76 -26.89 -8.58 26.00
CA GLN A 76 -26.40 -9.14 24.73
C GLN A 76 -25.92 -8.04 23.77
N MET A 77 -26.64 -6.92 23.68
CA MET A 77 -26.19 -5.77 22.89
C MET A 77 -24.90 -5.14 23.43
N MET A 78 -24.72 -5.08 24.76
CA MET A 78 -23.49 -4.58 25.37
C MET A 78 -22.29 -5.45 25.01
N ASP A 79 -22.44 -6.78 25.12
CA ASP A 79 -21.38 -7.73 24.76
C ASP A 79 -21.02 -7.62 23.27
N GLU A 80 -22.02 -7.54 22.37
CA GLU A 80 -21.76 -7.36 20.93
C GLU A 80 -21.02 -6.05 20.65
N ILE A 81 -21.42 -4.94 21.28
CA ILE A 81 -20.75 -3.64 21.13
C ILE A 81 -19.29 -3.70 21.60
N ASP A 82 -19.03 -4.33 22.75
CA ASP A 82 -17.68 -4.43 23.31
C ASP A 82 -16.77 -5.29 22.42
N GLU A 83 -17.27 -6.41 21.90
CA GLU A 83 -16.53 -7.23 20.94
C GLU A 83 -16.24 -6.45 19.65
N LEU A 84 -17.24 -5.74 19.11
CA LEU A 84 -17.08 -4.91 17.91
C LEU A 84 -16.03 -3.81 18.10
N LYS A 85 -16.07 -3.11 19.23
CA LYS A 85 -15.10 -2.04 19.57
C LYS A 85 -13.69 -2.59 19.73
N LYS A 86 -13.53 -3.75 20.37
CA LYS A 86 -12.23 -4.41 20.51
C LYS A 86 -11.64 -4.79 19.16
N ASN A 87 -12.45 -5.36 18.28
CA ASN A 87 -12.06 -5.73 16.92
C ASN A 87 -11.71 -4.50 16.07
N LEU A 88 -12.53 -3.45 16.14
CA LEU A 88 -12.26 -2.15 15.50
C LEU A 88 -10.92 -1.58 15.93
N SER A 89 -10.67 -1.49 17.25
CA SER A 89 -9.41 -0.96 17.78
C SER A 89 -8.19 -1.74 17.30
N LYS A 90 -8.30 -3.07 17.22
CA LYS A 90 -7.25 -3.93 16.68
C LYS A 90 -6.99 -3.64 15.19
N ARG A 91 -8.05 -3.62 14.37
CA ARG A 91 -7.94 -3.34 12.93
C ARG A 91 -7.36 -1.96 12.66
N GLU A 92 -7.77 -0.94 13.41
CA GLU A 92 -7.24 0.42 13.27
C GLU A 92 -5.75 0.50 13.56
N ARG A 93 -5.26 -0.21 14.60
CA ARG A 93 -3.82 -0.28 14.90
C ARG A 93 -3.04 -0.97 13.80
N GLU A 94 -3.53 -2.13 13.33
CA GLU A 94 -2.90 -2.86 12.22
C GLU A 94 -2.84 -2.00 10.95
N MET A 95 -3.92 -1.27 10.67
CA MET A 95 -4.03 -0.36 9.55
C MET A 95 -3.05 0.83 9.65
N ALA A 96 -2.89 1.40 10.84
CA ALA A 96 -1.95 2.50 11.08
C ALA A 96 -0.50 2.06 10.81
N VAL A 97 -0.11 0.87 11.29
CA VAL A 97 1.23 0.29 11.06
C VAL A 97 1.49 0.07 9.57
N VAL A 98 0.50 -0.47 8.84
CA VAL A 98 0.64 -0.68 7.40
C VAL A 98 0.73 0.65 6.67
N HIS A 99 -0.08 1.64 7.05
CA HIS A 99 -0.05 2.97 6.45
C HIS A 99 1.31 3.66 6.64
N GLU A 100 1.87 3.60 7.85
CA GLU A 100 3.18 4.18 8.14
C GLU A 100 4.30 3.53 7.29
N LYS A 101 4.29 2.21 7.15
CA LYS A 101 5.23 1.49 6.28
C LYS A 101 5.12 1.92 4.82
N VAL A 102 3.89 2.00 4.30
CA VAL A 102 3.65 2.40 2.91
C VAL A 102 4.13 3.83 2.66
N GLU A 103 3.87 4.76 3.57
CA GLU A 103 4.31 6.15 3.44
C GLU A 103 5.84 6.27 3.53
N ALA A 104 6.49 5.50 4.40
CA ALA A 104 7.96 5.46 4.49
C ALA A 104 8.60 4.92 3.19
N GLU A 105 8.07 3.81 2.66
CA GLU A 105 8.53 3.25 1.38
C GLU A 105 8.30 4.22 0.22
N ARG A 106 7.13 4.86 0.17
CA ARG A 106 6.79 5.86 -0.84
C ARG A 106 7.77 7.02 -0.83
N LYS A 107 8.10 7.55 0.36
CA LYS A 107 9.08 8.62 0.51
C LYS A 107 10.46 8.18 0.04
N SER A 108 10.91 6.99 0.43
CA SER A 108 12.20 6.44 -0.04
C SER A 108 12.26 6.27 -1.56
N ILE A 109 11.17 5.82 -2.19
CA ILE A 109 11.08 5.71 -3.65
C ILE A 109 11.16 7.09 -4.31
N GLN A 110 10.43 8.08 -3.78
CA GLN A 110 10.46 9.45 -4.30
C GLN A 110 11.85 10.06 -4.22
N GLU A 111 12.57 9.87 -3.11
CA GLU A 111 13.95 10.34 -2.95
C GLU A 111 14.89 9.68 -3.96
N LYS A 112 14.77 8.35 -4.16
CA LYS A 112 15.57 7.63 -5.16
C LYS A 112 15.27 8.08 -6.59
N MET A 113 14.00 8.31 -6.92
CA MET A 113 13.60 8.83 -8.23
C MET A 113 14.17 10.23 -8.47
N ALA A 114 14.02 11.14 -7.49
CA ALA A 114 14.56 12.49 -7.60
C ALA A 114 16.08 12.48 -7.77
N HIS A 115 16.79 11.66 -7.00
CA HIS A 115 18.24 11.48 -7.16
C HIS A 115 18.59 10.92 -8.54
N GLY A 116 17.86 9.90 -9.01
CA GLY A 116 18.04 9.33 -10.34
C GLY A 116 17.85 10.35 -11.46
N ASP A 117 16.83 11.22 -11.34
CA ASP A 117 16.57 12.30 -12.30
C ASP A 117 17.69 13.34 -12.31
N THR A 118 18.24 13.70 -11.15
CA THR A 118 19.39 14.60 -11.05
C THR A 118 20.62 14.00 -11.74
N VAL A 119 20.96 12.74 -11.42
CA VAL A 119 22.09 12.04 -12.06
C VAL A 119 21.87 11.92 -13.56
N TRP A 120 20.66 11.59 -14.00
CA TRP A 120 20.32 11.49 -15.41
C TRP A 120 20.54 12.82 -16.16
N LYS A 121 20.08 13.94 -15.58
CA LYS A 121 20.30 15.28 -16.14
C LYS A 121 21.79 15.61 -16.25
N GLU A 122 22.54 15.41 -15.17
CA GLU A 122 23.99 15.67 -15.14
C GLU A 122 24.73 14.85 -16.21
N GLN A 123 24.45 13.54 -16.32
CA GLN A 123 25.08 12.70 -17.33
C GLN A 123 24.66 13.06 -18.75
N THR A 124 23.42 13.52 -18.95
CA THR A 124 22.92 13.98 -20.25
C THR A 124 23.62 15.27 -20.67
N GLU A 125 23.71 16.25 -19.79
CA GLU A 125 24.43 17.51 -20.03
C GLU A 125 25.91 17.24 -20.31
N ARG A 126 26.55 16.38 -19.51
CA ARG A 126 27.94 15.98 -19.74
C ARG A 126 28.13 15.33 -21.11
N ARG A 127 27.20 14.45 -21.51
CA ARG A 127 27.22 13.83 -22.84
C ARG A 127 27.10 14.88 -23.94
N GLU A 128 26.21 15.86 -23.80
CA GLU A 128 26.04 16.92 -24.80
C GLU A 128 27.32 17.76 -24.95
N VAL A 129 27.96 18.14 -23.84
CA VAL A 129 29.22 18.89 -23.86
C VAL A 129 30.32 18.10 -24.59
N ILE A 130 30.49 16.82 -24.27
CA ILE A 130 31.50 15.96 -24.91
C ILE A 130 31.16 15.77 -26.40
N SER A 131 29.89 15.56 -26.74
CA SER A 131 29.46 15.34 -28.12
C SER A 131 29.77 16.53 -29.03
N LYS A 132 29.73 17.76 -28.49
CA LYS A 132 30.11 19.00 -29.22
C LYS A 132 31.61 19.10 -29.51
N GLN A 133 32.45 18.37 -28.78
CA GLN A 133 33.90 18.32 -28.98
C GLN A 133 34.33 17.24 -29.98
N LEU A 134 33.42 16.36 -30.39
CA LEU A 134 33.68 15.25 -31.31
C LEU A 134 33.18 15.59 -32.73
N GLU A 135 33.76 14.93 -33.72
CA GLU A 135 33.30 15.03 -35.10
C GLU A 135 31.85 14.53 -35.24
N ALA A 136 31.01 15.31 -35.92
CA ALA A 136 29.57 15.00 -36.07
C ALA A 136 29.31 13.62 -36.68
N ASN A 137 30.17 13.16 -37.59
CA ASN A 137 30.05 11.84 -38.21
C ASN A 137 30.31 10.69 -37.23
N LEU A 138 31.24 10.89 -36.27
CA LEU A 138 31.55 9.91 -35.23
C LEU A 138 30.42 9.79 -34.21
N VAL A 139 29.85 10.93 -33.81
CA VAL A 139 28.68 10.96 -32.90
C VAL A 139 27.49 10.25 -33.55
N LYS A 140 27.18 10.54 -34.82
CA LYS A 140 26.12 9.86 -35.57
C LYS A 140 26.33 8.35 -35.68
N LEU A 141 27.56 7.92 -35.96
CA LEU A 141 27.91 6.51 -36.01
C LEU A 141 27.69 5.83 -34.65
N TYR A 142 28.18 6.44 -33.57
CA TYR A 142 28.01 5.93 -32.22
C TYR A 142 26.53 5.82 -31.83
N ASP A 143 25.73 6.87 -32.06
CA ASP A 143 24.31 6.88 -31.71
C ASP A 143 23.52 5.82 -32.47
N THR A 144 23.79 5.66 -33.77
CA THR A 144 23.18 4.62 -34.61
C THR A 144 23.50 3.22 -34.09
N LEU A 145 24.77 2.98 -33.71
CA LEU A 145 25.19 1.69 -33.16
C LEU A 145 24.59 1.45 -31.78
N LYS A 146 24.57 2.47 -30.92
CA LYS A 146 23.96 2.42 -29.58
C LYS A 146 22.50 2.01 -29.66
N GLU A 147 21.72 2.63 -30.56
CA GLU A 147 20.31 2.31 -30.75
C GLU A 147 20.11 0.88 -31.27
N LYS A 148 20.85 0.48 -32.32
CA LYS A 148 20.72 -0.85 -32.94
C LYS A 148 21.28 -2.00 -32.11
N ARG A 149 22.11 -1.71 -31.09
CA ARG A 149 22.89 -2.71 -30.34
C ARG A 149 22.69 -2.62 -28.83
N GLN A 150 21.45 -2.36 -28.41
CA GLN A 150 21.00 -2.43 -27.01
C GLN A 150 21.79 -1.50 -26.07
N GLY A 151 22.10 -0.29 -26.52
CA GLY A 151 22.76 0.73 -25.70
C GLY A 151 24.30 0.67 -25.70
N LEU A 152 24.91 -0.31 -26.38
CA LEU A 152 26.37 -0.50 -26.43
C LEU A 152 26.91 -0.33 -27.85
N GLY A 153 27.43 0.87 -28.16
CA GLY A 153 28.03 1.20 -29.46
C GLY A 153 29.54 0.90 -29.55
N VAL A 154 30.24 0.89 -28.42
CA VAL A 154 31.71 0.70 -28.31
C VAL A 154 31.99 -0.41 -27.30
N VAL A 155 32.86 -1.35 -27.63
CA VAL A 155 33.20 -2.51 -26.78
C VAL A 155 34.67 -2.87 -26.89
N GLY A 156 35.22 -3.44 -25.81
CA GLY A 156 36.59 -3.91 -25.79
C GLY A 156 36.79 -5.14 -26.70
N ALA A 157 37.99 -5.26 -27.27
CA ALA A 157 38.48 -6.52 -27.82
C ALA A 157 39.52 -7.11 -26.86
N LYS A 158 39.33 -8.36 -26.45
CA LYS A 158 40.23 -9.08 -25.53
C LYS A 158 40.36 -10.52 -25.97
N ASP A 159 41.57 -11.07 -25.94
CA ASP A 159 41.87 -12.46 -26.32
C ASP A 159 41.26 -12.79 -27.70
N GLU A 160 41.50 -11.90 -28.68
CA GLU A 160 40.96 -11.98 -30.04
C GLU A 160 39.42 -12.07 -30.10
N THR A 161 38.71 -11.69 -29.05
CA THR A 161 37.26 -11.83 -28.92
C THR A 161 36.58 -10.48 -28.72
N CYS A 162 35.50 -10.23 -29.48
CA CYS A 162 34.67 -9.05 -29.32
C CYS A 162 33.83 -9.16 -28.03
N GLN A 163 34.03 -8.28 -27.05
CA GLN A 163 33.31 -8.33 -25.78
C GLN A 163 31.83 -7.89 -25.87
N GLY A 164 31.34 -7.54 -27.05
CA GLY A 164 29.92 -7.21 -27.28
C GLY A 164 29.09 -8.33 -27.89
N CYS A 165 29.71 -9.24 -28.67
CA CYS A 165 29.02 -10.38 -29.28
C CYS A 165 29.68 -11.73 -28.99
N PHE A 166 30.80 -11.72 -28.28
CA PHE A 166 31.58 -12.89 -27.87
C PHE A 166 32.03 -13.79 -29.02
N VAL A 167 32.19 -13.21 -30.21
CA VAL A 167 32.71 -13.90 -31.39
C VAL A 167 34.17 -13.51 -31.62
N ASN A 168 34.97 -14.48 -32.06
CA ASN A 168 36.36 -14.28 -32.44
C ASN A 168 36.49 -13.28 -33.60
N ILE A 169 37.44 -12.38 -33.43
CA ILE A 169 37.89 -11.39 -34.37
C ILE A 169 39.10 -11.99 -35.11
N PRO A 170 39.24 -11.77 -36.44
CA PRO A 170 40.42 -12.20 -37.17
C PRO A 170 41.72 -11.67 -36.51
N PRO A 171 42.77 -12.50 -36.30
CA PRO A 171 43.98 -12.10 -35.58
C PRO A 171 44.66 -10.84 -36.15
N GLN A 172 44.69 -10.70 -37.49
CA GLN A 172 45.19 -9.49 -38.14
C GLN A 172 44.40 -8.24 -37.74
N MET A 173 43.07 -8.35 -37.68
CA MET A 173 42.21 -7.24 -37.27
C MET A 173 42.39 -6.94 -35.77
N PHE A 174 42.62 -7.96 -34.93
CA PHE A 174 42.92 -7.76 -33.52
C PHE A 174 44.23 -6.97 -33.32
N ILE A 175 45.28 -7.27 -34.09
CA ILE A 175 46.53 -6.49 -34.10
C ILE A 175 46.27 -5.03 -34.51
N GLU A 176 45.44 -4.79 -35.52
CA GLU A 176 45.05 -3.43 -35.92
C GLU A 176 44.25 -2.70 -34.82
N VAL A 177 43.38 -3.41 -34.09
CA VAL A 177 42.66 -2.86 -32.92
C VAL A 177 43.64 -2.51 -31.79
N GLN A 178 44.68 -3.31 -31.56
CA GLN A 178 45.72 -3.00 -30.58
C GLN A 178 46.52 -1.74 -30.92
N LYS A 179 46.73 -1.45 -32.21
CA LYS A 179 47.41 -0.23 -32.66
C LYS A 179 46.61 1.04 -32.36
N ASN A 180 45.29 0.96 -32.16
CA ASN A 180 44.40 2.09 -31.86
C ASN A 180 44.55 3.32 -32.81
N ASN A 181 45.04 3.12 -34.03
CA ASN A 181 45.29 4.20 -35.01
C ASN A 181 44.08 4.54 -35.88
N ALA A 182 43.06 3.67 -35.91
CA ALA A 182 41.86 3.85 -36.71
C ALA A 182 40.64 3.24 -35.99
N LEU A 183 39.46 3.72 -36.35
CA LEU A 183 38.20 3.15 -35.86
C LEU A 183 37.89 1.84 -36.57
N ILE A 184 38.02 0.73 -35.83
CA ILE A 184 37.76 -0.61 -36.33
C ILE A 184 36.44 -1.11 -35.78
N ARG A 185 35.62 -1.73 -36.63
CA ARG A 185 34.32 -2.29 -36.27
C ARG A 185 34.36 -3.81 -36.31
N CYS A 186 33.65 -4.44 -35.38
CA CYS A 186 33.48 -5.89 -35.40
C CYS A 186 32.73 -6.32 -36.68
N PRO A 187 33.23 -7.28 -37.47
CA PRO A 187 32.58 -7.72 -38.70
C PRO A 187 31.24 -8.41 -38.44
N ASN A 188 31.06 -8.98 -37.24
CA ASN A 188 29.84 -9.68 -36.87
C ASN A 188 28.76 -8.73 -36.33
N CYS A 189 29.09 -7.90 -35.33
CA CYS A 189 28.10 -7.06 -34.66
C CYS A 189 28.17 -5.55 -35.01
N ASN A 190 29.12 -5.12 -35.84
CA ASN A 190 29.37 -3.73 -36.23
C ASN A 190 29.69 -2.75 -35.10
N ARG A 191 29.80 -3.19 -33.84
CA ARG A 191 30.24 -2.33 -32.72
C ARG A 191 31.69 -1.87 -32.94
N ILE A 192 31.99 -0.66 -32.48
CA ILE A 192 33.35 -0.11 -32.50
C ILE A 192 34.19 -0.86 -31.49
N LEU A 193 35.36 -1.34 -31.91
CA LEU A 193 36.31 -2.07 -31.08
C LEU A 193 37.38 -1.11 -30.56
N TYR A 194 37.71 -1.23 -29.28
CA TYR A 194 38.88 -0.60 -28.70
C TYR A 194 39.70 -1.61 -27.90
N TRP A 195 40.99 -1.36 -27.77
CA TRP A 195 41.87 -2.17 -26.92
C TRP A 195 42.29 -1.36 -25.68
N GLU A 196 41.95 -1.86 -24.49
CA GLU A 196 42.30 -1.23 -23.19
C GLU A 196 43.78 -1.38 -22.80
N GLY A 197 44.56 -2.14 -23.56
CA GLY A 197 45.93 -2.50 -23.17
C GLY A 197 46.00 -3.68 -22.20
N ASN A 198 47.20 -4.23 -21.99
CA ASN A 198 47.52 -5.10 -20.83
C ASN A 198 47.70 -4.28 -19.53
N GLY A 199 46.93 -3.20 -19.38
CA GLY A 199 46.98 -2.33 -18.21
C GLY A 199 46.24 -2.97 -17.05
N LYS A 200 46.98 -3.44 -16.04
CA LYS A 200 46.42 -3.65 -14.70
C LYS A 200 45.70 -2.35 -14.30
N LYS A 201 44.38 -2.42 -14.11
CA LYS A 201 43.62 -1.32 -13.51
C LYS A 201 44.28 -0.95 -12.17
N LYS A 202 44.77 0.28 -12.06
CA LYS A 202 45.03 0.92 -10.76
C LYS A 202 43.71 1.39 -10.17
#